data_AF-A0A135ZZ34-F1
#
_entry.id   AF-A0A135ZZ34-F1
#
_cell.length_a   1.000
_cell.length_b   1.000
_cell.length_c   1.000
_cell.angle_alpha   90.00
_cell.angle_beta   90.00
_cell.angle_gamma   90.00
#
_symmetry.space_group_name_H-M   'P 1'
#
loop_
_entity.id
_entity.type
_entity.pdbx_description
1 polymer ?
#
loop_
_entity_poly.entity_id
_entity_poly.type
_entity_poly.pdbx_seq_one_letter_code
_entity_poly.pdbx_strand_id
1 'polypeptide(L)'
;MPAIAHDIAYSTIRTSIDKLINNLVNITDDSGEFLLKLDDGRIIDTKGWNDWEWTHGIGLYGLMKYWDITGDDSAKVIIEDWFKNRFAAGTPTKNVNTMSPFLTLAYMQERSGNRSYLPYLDVWAEWIMDGIPRTEENGIQHIVFNSVNYQQMWDDTLMMSVLPLAKIGLLLDRPHYVEEAKRQFMLHIKYLADRKTGLWFHGWTFDGRHNFADALWARGNCWVTIAIPEFIELLDLPADDGLRMFLLETLEAQVKALVKTQHKDGLWHTLLDDPDSYLEASAAAGFAYGILKAVRKGYLDSKYEDCAIKAIKAVLANVDDSGELQQVSFGTPVFDDLQGYRDIPLTSMPYGQSMAILAFVEFMNRYI
;
A
#
# COMPACT_ATOMS: atom_id res chain seq x y z
N MET A 1 16.22 -27.24 -16.39
CA MET A 1 16.87 -25.91 -16.33
C MET A 1 16.16 -25.12 -15.25
N PRO A 2 16.86 -24.31 -14.43
CA PRO A 2 16.16 -23.45 -13.48
C PRO A 2 15.18 -22.55 -14.24
N ALA A 3 14.00 -22.31 -13.68
CA ALA A 3 13.04 -21.36 -14.25
C ALA A 3 13.67 -19.95 -14.17
N ILE A 4 13.78 -19.27 -15.32
CA ILE A 4 14.39 -17.94 -15.45
C ILE A 4 13.42 -17.04 -16.19
N ALA A 5 13.17 -15.85 -15.62
CA ALA A 5 12.39 -14.78 -16.24
C ALA A 5 13.19 -13.48 -16.17
N HIS A 6 13.37 -12.79 -17.30
CA HIS A 6 14.13 -11.53 -17.39
C HIS A 6 15.52 -11.58 -16.74
N ASP A 7 16.25 -12.69 -16.93
CA ASP A 7 17.58 -12.96 -16.36
C ASP A 7 17.61 -13.17 -14.83
N ILE A 8 16.45 -13.35 -14.21
CA ILE A 8 16.32 -13.60 -12.77
C ILE A 8 15.87 -15.04 -12.57
N ALA A 9 16.61 -15.83 -11.81
CA ALA A 9 16.22 -17.18 -11.46
C ALA A 9 15.07 -17.16 -10.43
N TYR A 10 14.11 -18.07 -10.56
CA TYR A 10 13.00 -18.22 -9.59
C TYR A 10 13.51 -18.41 -8.15
N SER A 11 14.60 -19.15 -7.98
CA SER A 11 15.25 -19.34 -6.67
C SER A 11 15.73 -18.04 -6.05
N THR A 12 16.20 -17.08 -6.85
CA THR A 12 16.62 -15.75 -6.35
C THR A 12 15.43 -15.02 -5.75
N ILE A 13 14.29 -14.99 -6.45
CA ILE A 13 13.05 -14.38 -5.96
C ILE A 13 12.57 -15.04 -4.67
N ARG A 14 12.50 -16.39 -4.66
CA ARG A 14 12.09 -17.15 -3.47
C ARG A 14 12.98 -16.87 -2.26
N THR A 15 14.30 -16.96 -2.43
CA THR A 15 15.25 -16.69 -1.34
C THR A 15 15.13 -15.25 -0.84
N SER A 16 14.95 -14.27 -1.72
CA SER A 16 14.73 -12.88 -1.31
C SER A 16 13.43 -12.70 -0.53
N ILE A 17 12.32 -13.32 -0.96
CA ILE A 17 11.05 -13.28 -0.22
C ILE A 17 11.21 -13.92 1.16
N ASP A 18 11.83 -15.09 1.26
CA ASP A 18 12.01 -15.79 2.54
C ASP A 18 12.84 -14.95 3.53
N LYS A 19 13.89 -14.27 3.05
CA LYS A 19 14.67 -13.32 3.84
C LYS A 19 13.85 -12.11 4.28
N LEU A 20 13.08 -11.51 3.37
CA LEU A 20 12.21 -10.36 3.67
C LEU A 20 11.14 -10.70 4.70
N ILE A 21 10.50 -11.87 4.58
CA ILE A 21 9.50 -12.36 5.55
C ILE A 21 10.16 -12.56 6.91
N ASN A 22 11.33 -13.20 6.96
CA ASN A 22 12.05 -13.41 8.21
C ASN A 22 12.41 -12.07 8.87
N ASN A 23 12.92 -11.10 8.11
CA ASN A 23 13.23 -9.77 8.60
C ASN A 23 11.98 -9.05 9.11
N LEU A 24 10.88 -9.06 8.33
CA LEU A 24 9.61 -8.41 8.66
C LEU A 24 9.02 -8.90 9.99
N VAL A 25 9.00 -10.21 10.25
CA VAL A 25 8.37 -10.76 11.47
C VAL A 25 9.27 -10.68 12.71
N ASN A 26 10.57 -10.41 12.51
CA ASN A 26 11.56 -10.32 13.58
C ASN A 26 12.12 -8.89 13.77
N ILE A 27 11.58 -7.91 13.05
CA ILE A 27 12.01 -6.52 13.21
C ILE A 27 11.67 -6.03 14.63
N THR A 28 12.64 -5.39 15.29
CA THR A 28 12.49 -4.78 16.60
C THR A 28 13.10 -3.38 16.59
N ASP A 29 12.51 -2.45 17.35
CA ASP A 29 13.16 -1.17 17.67
C ASP A 29 13.78 -1.23 19.08
N ASP A 30 14.95 -1.87 19.17
CA ASP A 30 15.66 -2.00 20.46
C ASP A 30 16.16 -0.64 21.01
N SER A 31 16.24 0.38 20.14
CA SER A 31 16.70 1.72 20.50
C SER A 31 15.61 2.57 21.14
N GLY A 32 14.35 2.30 20.81
CA GLY A 32 13.19 3.10 21.18
C GLY A 32 13.14 4.49 20.52
N GLU A 33 14.01 4.76 19.55
CA GLU A 33 14.12 6.04 18.84
C GLU A 33 12.83 6.37 18.05
N PHE A 34 12.15 5.34 17.54
CA PHE A 34 10.99 5.50 16.65
C PHE A 34 9.66 5.17 17.35
N LEU A 35 9.66 5.13 18.68
CA LEU A 35 8.44 4.99 19.48
C LEU A 35 7.57 6.25 19.35
N LEU A 36 6.34 6.05 18.88
CA LEU A 36 5.35 7.13 18.84
C LEU A 36 4.75 7.32 20.24
N LYS A 37 5.03 8.47 20.85
CA LYS A 37 4.50 8.85 22.15
C LYS A 37 3.28 9.75 21.93
N LEU A 38 2.13 9.33 22.44
CA LEU A 38 0.89 10.09 22.37
C LEU A 38 0.66 10.87 23.67
N ASP A 39 -0.03 12.01 23.56
CA ASP A 39 -0.34 12.90 24.69
C ASP A 39 -1.19 12.24 25.78
N ASP A 40 -1.90 11.16 25.44
CA ASP A 40 -2.70 10.36 26.38
C ASP A 40 -1.90 9.28 27.12
N GLY A 41 -0.58 9.26 26.95
CA GLY A 41 0.34 8.37 27.64
C GLY A 41 0.56 7.01 26.95
N ARG A 42 -0.11 6.74 25.82
CA ARG A 42 0.19 5.57 25.01
C ARG A 42 1.57 5.70 24.34
N ILE A 43 2.27 4.57 24.27
CA ILE A 43 3.52 4.42 23.52
C ILE A 43 3.25 3.33 22.48
N ILE A 44 3.41 3.68 21.21
CA ILE A 44 3.20 2.77 20.09
C ILE A 44 4.56 2.45 19.48
N ASP A 45 4.91 1.17 19.44
CA ASP A 45 6.02 0.71 18.62
C ASP A 45 5.52 0.61 17.17
N THR A 46 6.13 1.42 16.31
CA THR A 46 5.74 1.58 14.90
C THR A 46 6.50 0.64 13.97
N LYS A 47 7.47 -0.11 14.52
CA LYS A 47 8.33 -1.03 13.77
C LYS A 47 8.02 -2.48 14.12
N GLY A 48 7.90 -2.82 15.40
CA GLY A 48 7.74 -4.20 15.86
C GLY A 48 6.56 -4.94 15.24
N TRP A 49 6.78 -6.20 14.82
CA TRP A 49 5.72 -7.05 14.24
C TRP A 49 4.53 -7.30 15.19
N ASN A 50 4.78 -7.15 16.49
CA ASN A 50 3.78 -7.35 17.54
C ASN A 50 2.98 -6.07 17.86
N ASP A 51 2.90 -5.12 16.94
CA ASP A 51 2.04 -3.93 17.06
C ASP A 51 0.93 -3.92 16.01
N TRP A 52 0.21 -2.80 15.89
CA TRP A 52 -0.88 -2.64 14.94
C TRP A 52 -0.81 -1.27 14.27
N GLU A 53 -0.23 -1.27 13.09
CA GLU A 53 -0.08 -0.10 12.22
C GLU A 53 -0.41 -0.44 10.77
N TRP A 54 -0.51 0.57 9.92
CA TRP A 54 -0.81 0.35 8.49
C TRP A 54 0.21 -0.54 7.77
N THR A 55 1.45 -0.48 8.24
CA THR A 55 2.59 -1.26 7.75
C THR A 55 2.32 -2.76 7.83
N HIS A 56 1.66 -3.20 8.92
CA HIS A 56 1.25 -4.58 9.12
C HIS A 56 0.16 -4.99 8.14
N GLY A 57 -0.77 -4.08 7.81
CA GLY A 57 -1.81 -4.37 6.81
C GLY A 57 -1.22 -4.73 5.45
N ILE A 58 -0.22 -3.97 5.01
CA ILE A 58 0.50 -4.24 3.76
C ILE A 58 1.32 -5.53 3.86
N GLY A 59 2.01 -5.78 4.98
CA GLY A 59 2.78 -7.00 5.21
C GLY A 59 1.94 -8.26 5.20
N LEU A 60 0.82 -8.26 5.93
CA LEU A 60 -0.17 -9.33 5.94
C LEU A 60 -0.74 -9.58 4.54
N TYR A 61 -0.98 -8.51 3.77
CA TYR A 61 -1.46 -8.63 2.39
C TYR A 61 -0.40 -9.28 1.47
N GLY A 62 0.87 -8.90 1.60
CA GLY A 62 1.99 -9.54 0.91
C GLY A 62 2.13 -11.02 1.24
N LEU A 63 2.09 -11.37 2.53
CA LEU A 63 2.09 -12.76 3.00
C LEU A 63 0.92 -13.56 2.43
N MET A 64 -0.27 -12.96 2.38
CA MET A 64 -1.46 -13.61 1.84
C MET A 64 -1.31 -13.88 0.34
N LYS A 65 -0.82 -12.91 -0.44
CA LYS A 65 -0.56 -13.11 -1.88
C LYS A 65 0.54 -14.15 -2.12
N TYR A 66 1.55 -14.20 -1.26
CA TYR A 66 2.58 -15.24 -1.32
C TYR A 66 2.01 -16.63 -1.06
N TRP A 67 1.16 -16.75 -0.04
CA TRP A 67 0.43 -17.98 0.22
C TRP A 67 -0.44 -18.38 -0.98
N ASP A 68 -1.15 -17.44 -1.61
CA ASP A 68 -2.00 -17.70 -2.78
C ASP A 68 -1.25 -18.33 -3.95
N ILE A 69 -0.06 -17.81 -4.26
CA ILE A 69 0.70 -18.27 -5.43
C ILE A 69 1.53 -19.54 -5.15
N THR A 70 1.88 -19.81 -3.89
CA THR A 70 2.79 -20.92 -3.55
C THR A 70 2.16 -22.07 -2.78
N GLY A 71 1.03 -21.84 -2.09
CA GLY A 71 0.46 -22.78 -1.13
C GLY A 71 1.32 -22.96 0.13
N ASP A 72 2.26 -22.06 0.40
CA ASP A 72 3.15 -22.14 1.57
C ASP A 72 2.40 -21.74 2.85
N ASP A 73 1.97 -22.73 3.61
CA ASP A 73 1.20 -22.54 4.84
C ASP A 73 1.99 -21.80 5.95
N SER A 74 3.31 -21.65 5.84
CA SER A 74 4.06 -20.85 6.83
C SER A 74 3.60 -19.39 6.84
N ALA A 75 3.33 -18.81 5.67
CA ALA A 75 2.81 -17.44 5.55
C ALA A 75 1.39 -17.33 6.12
N LYS A 76 0.55 -18.34 5.89
CA LYS A 76 -0.78 -18.44 6.47
C LYS A 76 -0.74 -18.46 8.00
N VAL A 77 0.13 -19.29 8.59
CA VAL A 77 0.28 -19.40 10.05
C VAL A 77 0.70 -18.06 10.64
N ILE A 78 1.64 -17.34 10.02
CA ILE A 78 2.06 -16.00 10.45
C ILE A 78 0.87 -15.03 10.50
N ILE A 79 0.02 -15.04 9.47
CA ILE A 79 -1.18 -14.17 9.41
C ILE A 79 -2.17 -14.54 10.53
N GLU A 80 -2.48 -15.83 10.69
CA GLU A 80 -3.44 -16.31 11.69
C GLU A 80 -2.97 -16.01 13.12
N ASP A 81 -1.68 -16.23 13.41
CA ASP A 81 -1.08 -15.93 14.71
C ASP A 81 -1.06 -14.43 14.99
N TRP A 82 -0.76 -13.59 14.00
CA TRP A 82 -0.81 -12.14 14.18
C TRP A 82 -2.23 -11.69 14.60
N PHE A 83 -3.27 -12.05 13.85
CA PHE A 83 -4.64 -11.67 14.20
C PHE A 83 -5.08 -12.24 15.55
N LYS A 84 -4.77 -13.51 15.82
CA LYS A 84 -5.09 -14.14 17.11
C LYS A 84 -4.47 -13.36 18.27
N ASN A 85 -3.19 -13.01 18.17
CA ASN A 85 -2.48 -12.28 19.21
C ASN A 85 -3.01 -10.84 19.36
N ARG A 86 -3.28 -10.15 18.25
CA ARG A 86 -3.85 -8.79 18.28
C ARG A 86 -5.26 -8.74 18.84
N PHE A 87 -6.11 -9.70 18.50
CA PHE A 87 -7.46 -9.79 19.06
C PHE A 87 -7.44 -10.13 20.56
N ALA A 88 -6.48 -10.95 21.01
CA ALA A 88 -6.30 -11.23 22.43
C ALA A 88 -5.82 -9.99 23.21
N ALA A 89 -4.99 -9.12 22.61
CA ALA A 89 -4.56 -7.86 23.19
C ALA A 89 -5.65 -6.77 23.15
N GLY A 90 -6.55 -6.85 22.19
CA GLY A 90 -7.58 -5.84 21.90
C GLY A 90 -7.18 -4.97 20.70
N THR A 91 -8.16 -4.65 19.86
CA THR A 91 -7.92 -3.83 18.66
C THR A 91 -7.60 -2.38 19.04
N PRO A 92 -6.75 -1.67 18.28
CA PRO A 92 -6.41 -0.27 18.57
C PRO A 92 -7.59 0.68 18.29
N THR A 93 -7.38 1.96 18.58
CA THR A 93 -8.29 3.01 18.13
C THR A 93 -8.43 2.97 16.61
N LYS A 94 -9.67 3.09 16.13
CA LYS A 94 -9.96 3.10 14.70
C LYS A 94 -9.50 4.42 14.08
N ASN A 95 -8.71 4.33 13.02
CA ASN A 95 -8.24 5.42 12.20
C ASN A 95 -7.99 4.89 10.78
N VAL A 96 -7.57 5.75 9.83
CA VAL A 96 -7.37 5.33 8.43
C VAL A 96 -6.33 4.22 8.30
N ASN A 97 -5.25 4.29 9.08
CA ASN A 97 -4.13 3.37 9.04
C ASN A 97 -4.45 2.00 9.65
N THR A 98 -5.12 1.99 10.80
CA THR A 98 -5.44 0.76 11.52
C THR A 98 -6.51 -0.09 10.84
N MET A 99 -7.20 0.46 9.85
CA MET A 99 -8.15 -0.28 9.00
C MET A 99 -7.46 -1.23 8.01
N SER A 100 -6.20 -0.98 7.64
CA SER A 100 -5.55 -1.72 6.54
C SER A 100 -5.42 -3.24 6.75
N PRO A 101 -5.19 -3.81 7.96
CA PRO A 101 -5.15 -5.27 8.12
C PRO A 101 -6.48 -5.95 7.81
N PHE A 102 -7.60 -5.21 7.86
CA PHE A 102 -8.92 -5.78 7.62
C PHE A 102 -9.14 -6.21 6.17
N LEU A 103 -8.33 -5.71 5.21
CA LEU A 103 -8.32 -6.25 3.85
C LEU A 103 -7.94 -7.74 3.87
N THR A 104 -6.82 -8.06 4.51
CA THR A 104 -6.35 -9.46 4.64
C THR A 104 -7.29 -10.27 5.52
N LEU A 105 -7.79 -9.72 6.62
CA LEU A 105 -8.76 -10.43 7.48
C LEU A 105 -10.01 -10.86 6.71
N ALA A 106 -10.52 -10.01 5.82
CA ALA A 106 -11.69 -10.31 5.01
C ALA A 106 -11.42 -11.51 4.06
N TYR A 107 -10.27 -11.52 3.38
CA TYR A 107 -9.86 -12.68 2.57
C TYR A 107 -9.64 -13.95 3.41
N MET A 108 -9.03 -13.82 4.60
CA MET A 108 -8.87 -14.95 5.51
C MET A 108 -10.21 -15.53 5.96
N GLN A 109 -11.20 -14.67 6.23
CA GLN A 109 -12.55 -15.11 6.58
C GLN A 109 -13.22 -15.83 5.40
N GLU A 110 -13.12 -15.28 4.18
CA GLU A 110 -13.67 -15.90 2.96
C GLU A 110 -13.09 -17.30 2.71
N ARG A 111 -11.78 -17.47 2.90
CA ARG A 111 -11.07 -18.74 2.65
C ARG A 111 -11.27 -19.78 3.73
N SER A 112 -11.22 -19.37 4.99
CA SER A 112 -11.27 -20.28 6.15
C SER A 112 -12.68 -20.55 6.64
N GLY A 113 -13.63 -19.65 6.37
CA GLY A 113 -14.95 -19.66 6.98
C GLY A 113 -14.96 -19.34 8.48
N ASN A 114 -13.85 -18.86 9.06
CA ASN A 114 -13.76 -18.61 10.49
C ASN A 114 -14.69 -17.47 10.93
N ARG A 115 -15.83 -17.85 11.52
CA ARG A 115 -16.87 -16.91 11.94
C ARG A 115 -16.43 -15.93 13.03
N SER A 116 -15.34 -16.21 13.76
CA SER A 116 -14.84 -15.30 14.78
C SER A 116 -14.31 -13.98 14.22
N TYR A 117 -14.01 -13.91 12.91
CA TYR A 117 -13.57 -12.69 12.24
C TYR A 117 -14.72 -11.74 11.89
N LEU A 118 -15.94 -12.26 11.73
CA LEU A 118 -17.11 -11.48 11.26
C LEU A 118 -17.44 -10.26 12.14
N PRO A 119 -17.46 -10.35 13.49
CA PRO A 119 -17.75 -9.18 14.32
C PRO A 119 -16.71 -8.08 14.18
N TYR A 120 -15.44 -8.43 13.96
CA TYR A 120 -14.39 -7.44 13.75
C TYR A 120 -14.55 -6.74 12.40
N LEU A 121 -14.81 -7.50 11.33
CA LEU A 121 -15.05 -6.95 9.99
C LEU A 121 -16.28 -6.02 9.98
N ASP A 122 -17.36 -6.44 10.61
CA ASP A 122 -18.60 -5.67 10.77
C ASP A 122 -18.37 -4.34 11.48
N VAL A 123 -17.82 -4.39 12.71
CA VAL A 123 -17.62 -3.20 13.55
C VAL A 123 -16.66 -2.19 12.93
N TRP A 124 -15.64 -2.65 12.19
CA TRP A 124 -14.67 -1.77 11.56
C TRP A 124 -15.19 -1.15 10.26
N ALA A 125 -15.94 -1.90 9.45
CA ALA A 125 -16.56 -1.35 8.24
C ALA A 125 -17.71 -0.38 8.55
N GLU A 126 -18.55 -0.67 9.56
CA GLU A 126 -19.58 0.26 10.04
C GLU A 126 -18.97 1.57 10.54
N TRP A 127 -17.81 1.51 11.20
CA TRP A 127 -17.09 2.72 11.59
C TRP A 127 -16.62 3.54 10.38
N ILE A 128 -16.14 2.91 9.30
CA ILE A 128 -15.81 3.64 8.07
C ILE A 128 -17.06 4.31 7.49
N MET A 129 -18.23 3.69 7.56
CA MET A 129 -19.45 4.28 7.02
C MET A 129 -19.94 5.47 7.87
N ASP A 130 -20.14 5.24 9.16
CA ASP A 130 -20.92 6.13 10.03
C ASP A 130 -20.09 6.80 11.14
N GLY A 131 -18.90 6.30 11.43
CA GLY A 131 -18.08 6.73 12.57
C GLY A 131 -16.86 7.58 12.23
N ILE A 132 -16.29 7.44 11.04
CA ILE A 132 -15.10 8.18 10.61
C ILE A 132 -15.49 9.62 10.23
N PRO A 133 -14.72 10.65 10.63
CA PRO A 133 -14.95 12.02 10.18
C PRO A 133 -14.89 12.13 8.66
N ARG A 134 -15.71 13.04 8.12
CA ARG A 134 -15.81 13.31 6.69
C ARG A 134 -15.38 14.74 6.38
N THR A 135 -14.70 14.92 5.26
CA THR A 135 -14.42 16.23 4.68
C THR A 135 -15.66 16.78 3.97
N GLU A 136 -15.59 18.01 3.46
CA GLU A 136 -16.54 18.49 2.47
C GLU A 136 -16.69 17.49 1.30
N GLU A 137 -17.88 17.45 0.70
CA GLU A 137 -18.26 16.43 -0.30
C GLU A 137 -18.16 14.97 0.20
N ASN A 138 -18.12 14.78 1.53
CA ASN A 138 -18.08 13.50 2.21
C ASN A 138 -16.82 12.66 1.91
N GLY A 139 -15.66 13.27 1.64
CA GLY A 139 -14.42 12.48 1.58
C GLY A 139 -14.09 11.83 2.91
N ILE A 140 -13.47 10.65 2.90
CA ILE A 140 -12.89 10.10 4.13
C ILE A 140 -11.79 11.07 4.58
N GLN A 141 -11.95 11.64 5.78
CA GLN A 141 -10.90 12.47 6.36
C GLN A 141 -9.75 11.58 6.83
N HIS A 142 -8.51 12.00 6.54
CA HIS A 142 -7.31 11.23 6.86
C HIS A 142 -6.93 11.28 8.35
N ILE A 143 -7.83 10.85 9.25
CA ILE A 143 -7.56 10.82 10.69
C ILE A 143 -6.56 9.71 11.04
N VAL A 144 -5.56 10.04 11.87
CA VAL A 144 -4.50 9.15 12.37
C VAL A 144 -4.41 9.24 13.91
N PHE A 145 -3.50 8.48 14.53
CA PHE A 145 -3.40 8.43 16.00
C PHE A 145 -3.11 9.77 16.67
N ASN A 146 -2.25 10.60 16.08
CA ASN A 146 -1.74 11.84 16.66
C ASN A 146 -2.26 13.10 15.97
N SER A 147 -3.13 12.97 14.96
CA SER A 147 -3.68 14.11 14.24
C SER A 147 -5.07 13.84 13.69
N VAL A 148 -5.94 14.83 13.85
CA VAL A 148 -7.28 14.83 13.26
C VAL A 148 -7.21 15.03 11.74
N ASN A 149 -6.20 15.77 11.25
CA ASN A 149 -6.05 16.18 9.85
C ASN A 149 -7.37 16.76 9.30
N TYR A 150 -7.87 17.80 9.98
CA TYR A 150 -9.17 18.40 9.69
C TYR A 150 -9.30 18.78 8.21
N GLN A 151 -10.36 18.31 7.56
CA GLN A 151 -10.66 18.59 6.16
C GLN A 151 -9.61 18.09 5.15
N GLN A 152 -8.75 17.13 5.53
CA GLN A 152 -7.71 16.60 4.65
C GLN A 152 -8.05 15.23 4.05
N MET A 153 -7.67 15.02 2.79
CA MET A 153 -7.71 13.75 2.08
C MET A 153 -6.31 13.42 1.56
N TRP A 154 -5.80 12.22 1.82
CA TRP A 154 -4.46 11.80 1.41
C TRP A 154 -4.54 10.56 0.50
N ASP A 155 -3.53 10.36 -0.34
CA ASP A 155 -3.50 9.31 -1.37
C ASP A 155 -3.61 7.88 -0.81
N ASP A 156 -2.95 7.60 0.31
CA ASP A 156 -2.88 6.27 0.90
C ASP A 156 -4.22 5.80 1.49
N THR A 157 -5.17 6.71 1.76
CA THR A 157 -6.54 6.39 2.22
C THR A 157 -7.21 5.33 1.35
N LEU A 158 -6.96 5.36 0.03
CA LEU A 158 -7.49 4.39 -0.93
C LEU A 158 -7.03 2.96 -0.62
N MET A 159 -5.75 2.79 -0.31
CA MET A 159 -5.18 1.49 0.05
C MET A 159 -5.56 1.09 1.48
N MET A 160 -5.46 2.04 2.43
CA MET A 160 -5.53 1.73 3.86
C MET A 160 -6.96 1.50 4.38
N SER A 161 -7.96 2.13 3.76
CA SER A 161 -9.35 2.08 4.25
C SER A 161 -10.38 1.74 3.17
N VAL A 162 -10.21 2.26 1.96
CA VAL A 162 -11.22 2.09 0.89
C VAL A 162 -11.22 0.67 0.32
N LEU A 163 -10.05 0.08 0.06
CA LEU A 163 -9.96 -1.33 -0.36
C LEU A 163 -10.50 -2.30 0.70
N PRO A 164 -10.11 -2.21 2.00
CA PRO A 164 -10.76 -2.99 3.04
C PRO A 164 -12.28 -2.86 3.05
N LEU A 165 -12.82 -1.64 2.97
CA LEU A 165 -14.26 -1.40 2.96
C LEU A 165 -14.94 -2.12 1.79
N ALA A 166 -14.40 -2.00 0.57
CA ALA A 166 -14.95 -2.68 -0.60
C ALA A 166 -14.91 -4.20 -0.45
N LYS A 167 -13.80 -4.78 0.03
CA LYS A 167 -13.69 -6.22 0.20
C LYS A 167 -14.67 -6.74 1.26
N ILE A 168 -14.83 -6.03 2.37
CA ILE A 168 -15.81 -6.36 3.41
C ILE A 168 -17.24 -6.23 2.87
N GLY A 169 -17.51 -5.20 2.07
CA GLY A 169 -18.80 -5.00 1.41
C GLY A 169 -19.21 -6.17 0.54
N LEU A 170 -18.29 -6.69 -0.28
CA LEU A 170 -18.51 -7.89 -1.09
C LEU A 170 -18.70 -9.14 -0.21
N LEU A 171 -17.86 -9.31 0.80
CA LEU A 171 -17.88 -10.48 1.68
C LEU A 171 -19.17 -10.61 2.51
N LEU A 172 -19.69 -9.48 2.99
CA LEU A 172 -20.87 -9.42 3.86
C LEU A 172 -22.17 -9.11 3.11
N ASP A 173 -22.14 -9.07 1.76
CA ASP A 173 -23.27 -8.71 0.91
C ASP A 173 -23.88 -7.33 1.27
N ARG A 174 -23.00 -6.33 1.41
CA ARG A 174 -23.33 -4.93 1.74
C ARG A 174 -22.97 -4.01 0.57
N PRO A 175 -23.83 -3.89 -0.45
CA PRO A 175 -23.51 -3.13 -1.67
C PRO A 175 -23.25 -1.64 -1.42
N HIS A 176 -23.85 -1.05 -0.38
CA HIS A 176 -23.63 0.35 -0.01
C HIS A 176 -22.18 0.65 0.42
N TYR A 177 -21.44 -0.33 0.94
CA TYR A 177 -20.00 -0.19 1.21
C TYR A 177 -19.19 -0.11 -0.08
N VAL A 178 -19.58 -0.90 -1.08
CA VAL A 178 -18.92 -0.93 -2.40
C VAL A 178 -19.17 0.39 -3.12
N GLU A 179 -20.40 0.91 -3.10
CA GLU A 179 -20.72 2.21 -3.69
C GLU A 179 -19.99 3.36 -3.01
N GLU A 180 -19.86 3.34 -1.68
CA GLU A 180 -19.04 4.30 -0.96
C GLU A 180 -17.56 4.19 -1.37
N ALA A 181 -17.03 2.97 -1.51
CA ALA A 181 -15.66 2.77 -1.97
C ALA A 181 -15.43 3.33 -3.39
N LYS A 182 -16.35 3.08 -4.33
CA LYS A 182 -16.30 3.67 -5.69
C LYS A 182 -16.31 5.19 -5.62
N ARG A 183 -17.17 5.77 -4.79
CA ARG A 183 -17.24 7.22 -4.58
C ARG A 183 -15.93 7.78 -4.05
N GLN A 184 -15.30 7.11 -3.09
CA GLN A 184 -14.00 7.54 -2.56
C GLN A 184 -12.90 7.50 -3.62
N PHE A 185 -12.81 6.47 -4.45
CA PHE A 185 -11.87 6.46 -5.58
C PHE A 185 -12.05 7.68 -6.49
N MET A 186 -13.28 7.97 -6.91
CA MET A 186 -13.57 9.13 -7.77
C MET A 186 -13.23 10.46 -7.08
N LEU A 187 -13.52 10.59 -5.79
CA LEU A 187 -13.27 11.82 -5.03
C LEU A 187 -11.77 12.06 -4.80
N HIS A 188 -11.00 11.02 -4.48
CA HIS A 188 -9.55 11.15 -4.34
C HIS A 188 -8.91 11.51 -5.68
N ILE A 189 -9.35 10.91 -6.81
CA ILE A 189 -8.88 11.32 -8.14
C ILE A 189 -9.21 12.79 -8.41
N LYS A 190 -10.43 13.24 -8.07
CA LYS A 190 -10.87 14.63 -8.27
C LYS A 190 -9.95 15.65 -7.60
N TYR A 191 -9.41 15.34 -6.42
CA TYR A 191 -8.66 16.30 -5.60
C TYR A 191 -7.15 16.09 -5.58
N LEU A 192 -6.66 14.89 -5.86
CA LEU A 192 -5.24 14.55 -5.74
C LEU A 192 -4.54 14.32 -7.07
N ALA A 193 -5.26 13.98 -8.15
CA ALA A 193 -4.62 13.77 -9.45
C ALA A 193 -4.20 15.09 -10.10
N ASP A 194 -2.91 15.25 -10.38
CA ASP A 194 -2.38 16.36 -11.17
C ASP A 194 -2.52 16.06 -12.66
N ARG A 195 -3.50 16.72 -13.30
CA ARG A 195 -3.78 16.57 -14.73
C ARG A 195 -2.65 17.07 -15.63
N LYS A 196 -1.68 17.85 -15.12
CA LYS A 196 -0.55 18.35 -15.92
C LYS A 196 0.51 17.28 -16.11
N THR A 197 0.89 16.59 -15.04
CA THR A 197 1.94 15.56 -15.06
C THR A 197 1.38 14.15 -15.27
N GLY A 198 0.16 13.88 -14.80
CA GLY A 198 -0.40 12.54 -14.66
C GLY A 198 -0.06 11.87 -13.32
N LEU A 199 0.72 12.53 -12.47
CA LEU A 199 1.06 12.09 -11.12
C LEU A 199 0.03 12.60 -10.12
N TRP A 200 0.23 12.29 -8.84
CA TRP A 200 -0.67 12.63 -7.75
C TRP A 200 0.04 13.47 -6.69
N PHE A 201 -0.66 14.46 -6.15
CA PHE A 201 -0.26 15.17 -4.94
C PHE A 201 -0.51 14.29 -3.71
N HIS A 202 0.36 14.39 -2.70
CA HIS A 202 0.24 13.61 -1.46
C HIS A 202 -1.08 13.90 -0.72
N GLY A 203 -1.48 15.18 -0.63
CA GLY A 203 -2.65 15.60 0.14
C GLY A 203 -3.46 16.70 -0.51
N TRP A 204 -4.71 16.82 -0.07
CA TRP A 204 -5.64 17.90 -0.35
C TRP A 204 -6.26 18.37 0.96
N THR A 205 -6.47 19.68 1.10
CA THR A 205 -7.25 20.26 2.21
C THR A 205 -8.39 21.12 1.69
N PHE A 206 -9.60 20.95 2.23
CA PHE A 206 -10.71 21.89 1.97
C PHE A 206 -10.57 23.19 2.76
N ASP A 207 -9.82 23.18 3.85
CA ASP A 207 -9.37 24.41 4.49
C ASP A 207 -8.31 25.06 3.59
N GLY A 208 -8.58 26.25 3.07
CA GLY A 208 -7.73 26.92 2.08
C GLY A 208 -7.81 26.35 0.64
N ARG A 209 -8.36 25.15 0.42
CA ARG A 209 -8.57 24.53 -0.91
C ARG A 209 -7.30 24.43 -1.76
N HIS A 210 -6.28 23.75 -1.25
CA HIS A 210 -5.00 23.55 -1.94
C HIS A 210 -4.40 22.15 -1.66
N ASN A 211 -3.33 21.80 -2.39
CA ASN A 211 -2.63 20.52 -2.30
C ASN A 211 -1.31 20.61 -1.48
N PHE A 212 -1.33 21.42 -0.41
CA PHE A 212 -0.16 21.66 0.45
C PHE A 212 1.08 22.11 -0.34
N ALA A 213 2.20 21.38 -0.26
CA ALA A 213 3.43 21.65 -1.00
C ALA A 213 3.37 21.31 -2.51
N ASP A 214 2.21 20.88 -3.03
CA ASP A 214 2.07 20.31 -4.37
C ASP A 214 3.06 19.14 -4.61
N ALA A 215 3.33 18.37 -3.55
CA ALA A 215 4.35 17.32 -3.56
C ALA A 215 3.91 16.09 -4.37
N LEU A 216 4.64 15.79 -5.45
CA LEU A 216 4.52 14.57 -6.24
C LEU A 216 5.36 13.43 -5.62
N TRP A 217 4.98 13.07 -4.40
CA TRP A 217 5.73 12.14 -3.56
C TRP A 217 5.59 10.68 -4.03
N ALA A 218 6.72 9.97 -4.11
CA ALA A 218 6.83 8.67 -4.75
C ALA A 218 6.02 7.59 -4.05
N ARG A 219 6.16 7.42 -2.73
CA ARG A 219 5.40 6.38 -2.00
C ARG A 219 3.90 6.69 -1.96
N GLY A 220 3.52 7.96 -1.92
CA GLY A 220 2.13 8.37 -2.06
C GLY A 220 1.53 7.93 -3.41
N ASN A 221 2.24 8.26 -4.48
CA ASN A 221 1.88 7.83 -5.84
C ASN A 221 1.83 6.30 -5.97
N CYS A 222 2.72 5.57 -5.30
CA CYS A 222 2.77 4.11 -5.42
C CYS A 222 1.52 3.44 -4.82
N TRP A 223 0.88 4.03 -3.80
CA TRP A 223 -0.39 3.51 -3.27
C TRP A 223 -1.49 3.51 -4.31
N VAL A 224 -1.57 4.56 -5.13
CA VAL A 224 -2.52 4.63 -6.24
C VAL A 224 -2.21 3.59 -7.31
N THR A 225 -0.92 3.41 -7.63
CA THR A 225 -0.45 2.43 -8.61
C THR A 225 -0.80 0.99 -8.20
N ILE A 226 -0.80 0.70 -6.89
CA ILE A 226 -1.27 -0.57 -6.32
C ILE A 226 -2.79 -0.64 -6.30
N ALA A 227 -3.45 0.40 -5.77
CA ALA A 227 -4.85 0.33 -5.39
C ALA A 227 -5.80 0.27 -6.59
N ILE A 228 -5.47 0.93 -7.71
CA ILE A 228 -6.35 0.93 -8.89
C ILE A 228 -6.49 -0.48 -9.49
N PRO A 229 -5.41 -1.20 -9.85
CA PRO A 229 -5.52 -2.58 -10.34
C PRO A 229 -6.20 -3.52 -9.35
N GLU A 230 -5.94 -3.34 -8.05
CA GLU A 230 -6.58 -4.11 -6.99
C GLU A 230 -8.09 -3.89 -6.95
N PHE A 231 -8.53 -2.64 -6.99
CA PHE A 231 -9.95 -2.30 -6.91
C PHE A 231 -10.74 -2.81 -8.12
N ILE A 232 -10.17 -2.68 -9.32
CA ILE A 232 -10.80 -3.18 -10.55
C ILE A 232 -10.94 -4.71 -10.51
N GLU A 233 -9.89 -5.43 -10.08
CA GLU A 233 -9.95 -6.89 -9.92
C GLU A 233 -10.93 -7.31 -8.83
N LEU A 234 -10.91 -6.62 -7.68
CA LEU A 234 -11.76 -6.93 -6.53
C LEU A 234 -13.25 -6.81 -6.86
N LEU A 235 -13.64 -5.76 -7.59
CA LEU A 235 -15.03 -5.52 -7.96
C LEU A 235 -15.46 -6.27 -9.23
N ASP A 236 -14.54 -6.98 -9.88
CA ASP A 236 -14.76 -7.65 -11.18
C ASP A 236 -15.45 -6.75 -12.21
N LEU A 237 -14.98 -5.50 -12.34
CA LEU A 237 -15.64 -4.51 -13.18
C LEU A 237 -15.60 -4.93 -14.66
N PRO A 238 -16.73 -4.93 -15.39
CA PRO A 238 -16.77 -5.22 -16.83
C PRO A 238 -15.91 -4.28 -17.67
N ALA A 239 -15.45 -4.73 -18.84
CA ALA A 239 -14.55 -3.95 -19.71
C ALA A 239 -15.17 -2.64 -20.23
N ASP A 240 -16.50 -2.61 -20.36
CA ASP A 240 -17.31 -1.47 -20.78
C ASP A 240 -17.87 -0.66 -19.61
N ASP A 241 -17.50 -0.98 -18.36
CA ASP A 241 -17.85 -0.20 -17.19
C ASP A 241 -17.13 1.15 -17.19
N GLY A 242 -17.90 2.24 -17.05
CA GLY A 242 -17.36 3.60 -17.13
C GLY A 242 -16.39 3.94 -16.00
N LEU A 243 -16.58 3.39 -14.79
CA LEU A 243 -15.64 3.58 -13.69
C LEU A 243 -14.34 2.83 -13.98
N ARG A 244 -14.41 1.59 -14.48
CA ARG A 244 -13.21 0.85 -14.91
C ARG A 244 -12.42 1.66 -15.94
N MET A 245 -13.06 2.14 -17.00
CA MET A 245 -12.40 2.95 -18.04
C MET A 245 -11.72 4.18 -17.44
N PHE A 246 -12.43 4.94 -16.60
CA PHE A 246 -11.90 6.13 -15.94
C PHE A 246 -10.69 5.82 -15.04
N LEU A 247 -10.75 4.74 -14.26
CA LEU A 247 -9.65 4.31 -13.40
C LEU A 247 -8.43 3.87 -14.22
N LEU A 248 -8.64 3.13 -15.31
CA LEU A 248 -7.56 2.68 -16.19
C LEU A 248 -6.87 3.84 -16.92
N GLU A 249 -7.63 4.82 -17.41
CA GLU A 249 -7.07 6.02 -18.03
C GLU A 249 -6.25 6.83 -17.02
N THR A 250 -6.74 6.94 -15.78
CA THR A 250 -6.03 7.61 -14.68
C THR A 250 -4.72 6.87 -14.33
N LEU A 251 -4.75 5.54 -14.22
CA LEU A 251 -3.57 4.72 -13.98
C LEU A 251 -2.58 4.82 -15.15
N GLU A 252 -3.03 4.75 -16.40
CA GLU A 252 -2.14 4.84 -17.56
C GLU A 252 -1.45 6.22 -17.63
N ALA A 253 -2.15 7.31 -17.28
CA ALA A 253 -1.54 8.63 -17.17
C ALA A 253 -0.39 8.66 -16.15
N GLN A 254 -0.60 8.05 -14.98
CA GLN A 254 0.45 7.93 -13.95
C GLN A 254 1.61 7.07 -14.43
N VAL A 255 1.35 5.89 -15.01
CA VAL A 255 2.41 4.99 -15.50
C VAL A 255 3.21 5.64 -16.63
N LYS A 256 2.58 6.40 -17.54
CA LYS A 256 3.29 7.19 -18.55
C LYS A 256 4.24 8.21 -17.93
N ALA A 257 3.89 8.82 -16.81
CA ALA A 257 4.75 9.75 -16.09
C ALA A 257 5.90 9.01 -15.39
N LEU A 258 5.60 7.91 -14.69
CA LEU A 258 6.59 7.09 -13.99
C LEU A 258 7.66 6.55 -14.93
N VAL A 259 7.29 6.11 -16.14
CA VAL A 259 8.26 5.67 -17.16
C VAL A 259 9.25 6.79 -17.52
N LYS A 260 8.80 8.04 -17.58
CA LYS A 260 9.64 9.19 -17.92
C LYS A 260 10.56 9.62 -16.77
N THR A 261 10.13 9.41 -15.53
CA THR A 261 10.84 9.84 -14.33
C THR A 261 11.68 8.73 -13.67
N GLN A 262 11.64 7.50 -14.20
CA GLN A 262 12.42 6.40 -13.65
C GLN A 262 13.92 6.67 -13.74
N HIS A 263 14.61 6.58 -12.60
CA HIS A 263 16.06 6.73 -12.55
C HIS A 263 16.75 5.64 -13.37
N LYS A 264 17.98 5.91 -13.83
CA LYS A 264 18.78 4.96 -14.62
C LYS A 264 19.02 3.63 -13.90
N ASP A 265 19.03 3.63 -12.57
CA ASP A 265 19.24 2.44 -11.74
C ASP A 265 17.94 1.63 -11.51
N GLY A 266 16.78 2.16 -11.94
CA GLY A 266 15.47 1.47 -11.86
C GLY A 266 14.59 1.89 -10.68
N LEU A 267 15.12 2.65 -9.72
CA LEU A 267 14.36 3.30 -8.65
C LEU A 267 13.74 4.63 -9.13
N TRP A 268 13.04 5.31 -8.23
CA TRP A 268 12.54 6.68 -8.40
C TRP A 268 13.04 7.58 -7.29
N HIS A 269 13.13 8.87 -7.60
CA HIS A 269 13.34 9.93 -6.63
C HIS A 269 12.11 10.06 -5.72
N THR A 270 12.30 10.36 -4.43
CA THR A 270 11.21 10.49 -3.44
C THR A 270 10.22 11.59 -3.82
N LEU A 271 10.69 12.66 -4.47
CA LEU A 271 9.87 13.59 -5.21
C LEU A 271 10.07 13.28 -6.71
N LEU A 272 9.02 12.84 -7.38
CA LEU A 272 9.11 12.20 -8.71
C LEU A 272 9.59 13.14 -9.80
N ASP A 273 9.42 14.44 -9.61
CA ASP A 273 9.83 15.51 -10.51
C ASP A 273 11.12 16.24 -10.07
N ASP A 274 11.74 15.79 -8.97
CA ASP A 274 12.94 16.39 -8.41
C ASP A 274 14.12 15.40 -8.37
N PRO A 275 15.05 15.50 -9.35
CA PRO A 275 16.22 14.63 -9.43
C PRO A 275 17.26 14.87 -8.34
N ASP A 276 17.16 15.96 -7.56
CA ASP A 276 18.07 16.23 -6.45
C ASP A 276 17.61 15.54 -5.15
N SER A 277 16.37 15.02 -5.10
CA SER A 277 15.86 14.26 -3.97
C SER A 277 16.40 12.82 -3.96
N TYR A 278 16.41 12.14 -2.80
CA TYR A 278 16.99 10.79 -2.71
C TYR A 278 16.17 9.73 -3.47
N LEU A 279 16.82 8.63 -3.86
CA LEU A 279 16.13 7.46 -4.44
C LEU A 279 15.47 6.61 -3.36
N GLU A 280 14.24 6.18 -3.60
CA GLU A 280 13.40 5.50 -2.61
C GLU A 280 12.92 4.13 -3.13
N ALA A 281 13.31 3.06 -2.41
CA ALA A 281 13.12 1.69 -2.87
C ALA A 281 11.71 1.13 -2.59
N SER A 282 11.03 1.58 -1.53
CA SER A 282 9.70 1.07 -1.21
C SER A 282 8.64 1.51 -2.23
N ALA A 283 8.73 2.75 -2.71
CA ALA A 283 7.93 3.28 -3.80
C ALA A 283 8.22 2.52 -5.11
N ALA A 284 9.50 2.26 -5.41
CA ALA A 284 9.88 1.47 -6.59
C ALA A 284 9.26 0.06 -6.56
N ALA A 285 9.23 -0.58 -5.38
CA ALA A 285 8.56 -1.87 -5.22
C ALA A 285 7.04 -1.77 -5.43
N GLY A 286 6.38 -0.75 -4.89
CA GLY A 286 4.95 -0.50 -5.11
C GLY A 286 4.60 -0.22 -6.57
N PHE A 287 5.40 0.60 -7.26
CA PHE A 287 5.25 0.84 -8.70
C PHE A 287 5.44 -0.44 -9.50
N ALA A 288 6.47 -1.24 -9.18
CA ALA A 288 6.71 -2.52 -9.83
C ALA A 288 5.50 -3.44 -9.68
N TYR A 289 4.97 -3.59 -8.46
CA TYR A 289 3.77 -4.38 -8.20
C TYR A 289 2.58 -3.94 -9.06
N GLY A 290 2.21 -2.67 -8.98
CA GLY A 290 1.00 -2.16 -9.63
C GLY A 290 1.09 -2.24 -11.16
N ILE A 291 2.25 -1.89 -11.74
CA ILE A 291 2.48 -1.97 -13.19
C ILE A 291 2.48 -3.43 -13.64
N LEU A 292 3.19 -4.33 -12.95
CA LEU A 292 3.22 -5.76 -13.29
C LEU A 292 1.82 -6.37 -13.24
N LYS A 293 1.04 -6.07 -12.19
CA LYS A 293 -0.34 -6.53 -12.06
C LYS A 293 -1.22 -5.99 -13.17
N ALA A 294 -1.12 -4.70 -13.46
CA ALA A 294 -1.91 -4.08 -14.52
C ALA A 294 -1.60 -4.68 -15.91
N VAL A 295 -0.34 -4.97 -16.20
CA VAL A 295 0.05 -5.68 -17.44
C VAL A 295 -0.50 -7.10 -17.44
N ARG A 296 -0.30 -7.88 -16.37
CA ARG A 296 -0.78 -9.27 -16.26
C ARG A 296 -2.29 -9.38 -16.44
N LYS A 297 -3.05 -8.42 -15.92
CA LYS A 297 -4.51 -8.38 -16.03
C LYS A 297 -5.01 -7.83 -17.37
N GLY A 298 -4.11 -7.43 -18.27
CA GLY A 298 -4.47 -6.81 -19.56
C GLY A 298 -5.11 -5.42 -19.40
N TYR A 299 -4.87 -4.76 -18.27
CA TYR A 299 -5.34 -3.41 -17.98
C TYR A 299 -4.49 -2.35 -18.68
N LEU A 300 -3.19 -2.61 -18.80
CA LEU A 300 -2.23 -1.77 -19.47
C LEU A 300 -1.45 -2.57 -20.53
N ASP A 301 -0.95 -1.84 -21.53
CA ASP A 301 -0.13 -2.39 -22.62
C ASP A 301 1.18 -3.00 -22.09
N SER A 302 1.63 -4.12 -22.69
CA SER A 302 2.83 -4.85 -22.27
C SER A 302 4.11 -4.04 -22.39
N LYS A 303 4.14 -2.94 -23.17
CA LYS A 303 5.30 -2.03 -23.24
C LYS A 303 5.70 -1.44 -21.89
N TYR A 304 4.79 -1.38 -20.91
CA TYR A 304 5.10 -0.86 -19.58
C TYR A 304 5.81 -1.89 -18.69
N GLU A 305 5.87 -3.16 -19.09
CA GLU A 305 6.50 -4.22 -18.30
C GLU A 305 8.00 -3.96 -18.10
N ASP A 306 8.73 -3.49 -19.12
CA ASP A 306 10.17 -3.21 -19.03
C ASP A 306 10.51 -2.23 -17.89
N CYS A 307 9.66 -1.21 -17.69
CA CYS A 307 9.78 -0.25 -16.58
C CYS A 307 9.70 -0.96 -15.22
N ALA A 308 8.75 -1.86 -15.07
CA ALA A 308 8.54 -2.61 -13.83
C ALA A 308 9.62 -3.67 -13.61
N ILE A 309 10.09 -4.36 -14.66
CA ILE A 309 11.20 -5.31 -14.56
C ILE A 309 12.48 -4.62 -14.12
N LYS A 310 12.76 -3.42 -14.63
CA LYS A 310 13.89 -2.61 -14.18
C LYS A 310 13.78 -2.26 -12.69
N ALA A 311 12.58 -1.94 -12.22
CA ALA A 311 12.30 -1.71 -10.81
C ALA A 311 12.49 -2.98 -9.96
N ILE A 312 12.03 -4.15 -10.42
CA ILE A 312 12.26 -5.44 -9.73
C ILE A 312 13.77 -5.70 -9.54
N LYS A 313 14.56 -5.51 -10.60
CA LYS A 313 16.03 -5.67 -10.52
C LYS A 313 16.65 -4.69 -9.51
N ALA A 314 16.18 -3.44 -9.50
CA ALA A 314 16.65 -2.42 -8.57
C ALA A 314 16.28 -2.74 -7.10
N VAL A 315 15.03 -3.17 -6.85
CA VAL A 315 14.56 -3.58 -5.53
C VAL A 315 15.35 -4.79 -5.04
N LEU A 316 15.56 -5.82 -5.88
CA LEU A 316 16.41 -6.97 -5.54
C LEU A 316 17.83 -6.55 -5.13
N ALA A 317 18.43 -5.59 -5.84
CA ALA A 317 19.76 -5.10 -5.53
C ALA A 317 19.84 -4.30 -4.21
N ASN A 318 18.70 -3.84 -3.68
CA ASN A 318 18.61 -3.13 -2.40
C ASN A 318 18.13 -4.03 -1.25
N VAL A 319 17.88 -5.33 -1.47
CA VAL A 319 17.67 -6.27 -0.35
C VAL A 319 19.03 -6.76 0.13
N ASP A 320 19.36 -6.47 1.39
CA ASP A 320 20.64 -6.87 1.96
C ASP A 320 20.68 -8.34 2.40
N ASP A 321 21.81 -8.76 2.96
CA ASP A 321 22.00 -10.14 3.40
C ASP A 321 21.08 -10.56 4.56
N SER A 322 20.66 -9.60 5.38
CA SER A 322 19.73 -9.78 6.52
C SER A 322 18.25 -9.81 6.11
N GLY A 323 17.95 -9.53 4.83
CA GLY A 323 16.59 -9.45 4.33
C GLY A 323 15.94 -8.09 4.58
N GLU A 324 16.71 -7.04 4.84
CA GLU A 324 16.20 -5.69 4.93
C GLU A 324 16.19 -5.03 3.54
N LEU A 325 15.07 -4.37 3.21
CA LEU A 325 15.06 -3.47 2.05
C LEU A 325 15.70 -2.14 2.44
N GLN A 326 16.83 -1.84 1.81
CA GLN A 326 17.57 -0.58 1.96
C GLN A 326 16.92 0.56 1.16
N GLN A 327 17.36 1.80 1.38
CA GLN A 327 16.83 3.00 0.72
C GLN A 327 15.32 3.22 0.96
N VAL A 328 14.85 2.89 2.15
CA VAL A 328 13.45 3.08 2.57
C VAL A 328 13.36 4.32 3.45
N SER A 329 12.56 5.30 3.05
CA SER A 329 12.33 6.51 3.86
C SER A 329 11.36 6.21 5.01
N PHE A 330 11.46 6.89 6.16
CA PHE A 330 10.57 6.76 7.34
C PHE A 330 9.11 7.22 7.08
N GLY A 331 8.22 6.99 8.06
CA GLY A 331 6.82 7.45 8.01
C GLY A 331 6.74 8.94 7.68
N THR A 332 6.00 9.29 6.61
CA THR A 332 6.02 10.62 6.00
C THR A 332 4.62 11.22 6.06
N PRO A 333 4.38 12.29 6.84
CA PRO A 333 3.11 13.03 6.80
C PRO A 333 3.04 13.94 5.57
N VAL A 334 1.91 14.60 5.37
CA VAL A 334 1.80 15.71 4.41
C VAL A 334 2.51 16.95 4.97
N PHE A 335 3.34 17.59 4.15
CA PHE A 335 4.05 18.83 4.51
C PHE A 335 3.57 20.02 3.66
N ASP A 336 3.69 21.22 4.22
CA ASP A 336 3.48 22.50 3.51
C ASP A 336 4.68 22.91 2.63
N ASP A 337 5.82 22.24 2.76
CA ASP A 337 7.04 22.52 1.99
C ASP A 337 7.73 21.24 1.51
N LEU A 338 8.29 21.29 0.30
CA LEU A 338 8.96 20.15 -0.35
C LEU A 338 10.21 19.68 0.41
N GLN A 339 10.87 20.56 1.18
CA GLN A 339 12.05 20.19 1.94
C GLN A 339 11.74 19.12 2.99
N GLY A 340 10.52 19.13 3.56
CA GLY A 340 10.08 18.08 4.50
C GLY A 340 10.17 16.68 3.91
N TYR A 341 9.88 16.52 2.62
CA TYR A 341 9.99 15.23 1.91
C TYR A 341 11.45 14.84 1.63
N ARG A 342 12.31 15.84 1.33
CA ARG A 342 13.75 15.62 1.08
C ARG A 342 14.51 15.19 2.33
N ASP A 343 14.06 15.67 3.49
CA ASP A 343 14.76 15.47 4.76
C ASP A 343 14.29 14.22 5.54
N ILE A 344 13.33 13.46 5.01
CA ILE A 344 12.88 12.22 5.66
C ILE A 344 14.06 11.25 5.79
N PRO A 345 14.37 10.76 7.02
CA PRO A 345 15.42 9.79 7.22
C PRO A 345 15.18 8.49 6.45
N LEU A 346 16.26 7.89 5.94
CA LEU A 346 16.24 6.54 5.41
C LEU A 346 16.52 5.55 6.54
N THR A 347 15.59 4.61 6.78
CA THR A 347 15.71 3.61 7.85
C THR A 347 14.86 2.38 7.51
N SER A 348 15.24 1.25 8.09
CA SER A 348 14.45 0.02 8.06
C SER A 348 13.03 0.29 8.57
N MET A 349 12.04 -0.09 7.76
CA MET A 349 10.63 0.06 8.06
C MET A 349 9.83 -1.12 7.54
N PRO A 350 8.88 -1.69 8.32
CA PRO A 350 8.16 -2.91 7.93
C PRO A 350 7.47 -2.85 6.56
N TYR A 351 7.01 -1.66 6.13
CA TYR A 351 6.41 -1.50 4.81
C TYR A 351 7.41 -1.66 3.67
N GLY A 352 8.69 -1.37 3.88
CA GLY A 352 9.74 -1.62 2.90
C GLY A 352 9.80 -3.11 2.53
N GLN A 353 9.92 -3.97 3.54
CA GLN A 353 9.88 -5.43 3.35
C GLN A 353 8.56 -5.86 2.72
N SER A 354 7.44 -5.32 3.21
CA SER A 354 6.09 -5.67 2.73
C SER A 354 5.88 -5.35 1.25
N MET A 355 6.35 -4.19 0.80
CA MET A 355 6.24 -3.75 -0.59
C MET A 355 7.14 -4.57 -1.51
N ALA A 356 8.36 -4.89 -1.06
CA ALA A 356 9.24 -5.79 -1.81
C ALA A 356 8.64 -7.20 -1.95
N ILE A 357 8.05 -7.75 -0.88
CA ILE A 357 7.34 -9.04 -0.94
C ILE A 357 6.22 -8.98 -1.97
N LEU A 358 5.36 -7.96 -1.94
CA LEU A 358 4.29 -7.78 -2.92
C LEU A 358 4.84 -7.77 -4.36
N ALA A 359 5.84 -6.93 -4.63
CA ALA A 359 6.45 -6.80 -5.96
C ALA A 359 7.00 -8.13 -6.47
N PHE A 360 7.73 -8.85 -5.62
CA PHE A 360 8.33 -10.13 -5.96
C PHE A 360 7.29 -11.22 -6.17
N VAL A 361 6.25 -11.27 -5.34
CA VAL A 361 5.12 -12.20 -5.49
C VAL A 361 4.39 -11.97 -6.81
N GLU A 362 4.12 -10.72 -7.17
CA GLU A 362 3.49 -10.43 -8.47
C GLU A 362 4.43 -10.79 -9.64
N PHE A 363 5.73 -10.57 -9.49
CA PHE A 363 6.73 -10.99 -10.48
C PHE A 363 6.81 -12.52 -10.65
N MET A 364 6.51 -13.31 -9.60
CA MET A 364 6.50 -14.78 -9.70
C MET A 364 5.56 -15.33 -10.79
N ASN A 365 4.52 -14.58 -11.18
CA ASN A 365 3.64 -14.95 -12.29
C ASN A 365 4.38 -15.09 -13.65
N ARG A 366 5.59 -14.53 -13.80
CA ARG A 366 6.37 -14.60 -15.04
C ARG A 366 7.13 -15.92 -15.20
N TYR A 367 7.04 -16.81 -14.22
CA TYR A 367 7.66 -18.14 -14.23
C TYR A 367 6.67 -19.28 -14.52
N ILE A 368 5.37 -18.97 -14.64
CA ILE A 368 4.27 -19.94 -14.73
C ILE A 368 3.76 -20.06 -16.16
#